data_AF-A0A2M7QSL5-F1
#
_entry.id   AF-A0A2M7QSL5-F1
#
_cell.length_a   1.000
_cell.length_b   1.000
_cell.length_c   1.000
_cell.angle_alpha   90.00
_cell.angle_beta   90.00
_cell.angle_gamma   90.00
#
_symmetry.space_group_name_H-M   'P 1'
#
loop_
_entity.id
_entity.type
_entity.pdbx_description
1 polymer ?
#
loop_
_entity_poly.entity_id
_entity_poly.type
_entity_poly.pdbx_seq_one_letter_code
_entity_poly.pdbx_strand_id
1 'polypeptide(L)'
;MIDGGALTVTLIHQNGAVNARLDAPQPLSWARMLAGKPAVEAARVAGLVADSCPAAHEAAARAAFGLPPREGEARRMALEALREHVFKFCVAWPRALGREPAPYDPEDDNLDTISRAAFGDGGAPDHIAGFERWMRDRATTAAQAMDHVWRRWDARWGRADLPLWRAGDPMDEIDWSEAEIDGSVAEIGVAARMADAHLMREIEARRGRGVAWRLAARLTDAARLIAALRGEAPLDA
;
A
#
# COMPACT_ATOMS: atom_id res chain seq x y z
N MET A 1 1.72 4.46 19.38
CA MET A 1 1.51 3.41 18.38
C MET A 1 0.35 2.58 18.87
N ILE A 2 -0.84 2.91 18.39
CA ILE A 2 -2.00 2.03 18.57
C ILE A 2 -1.70 0.87 17.63
N ASP A 3 -1.48 -0.33 18.19
CA ASP A 3 -1.35 -1.55 17.41
C ASP A 3 -2.46 -1.56 16.35
N GLY A 4 -2.13 -1.79 15.08
CA GLY A 4 -3.03 -1.62 13.92
C GLY A 4 -4.21 -2.60 13.88
N GLY A 5 -4.61 -3.11 15.04
CA GLY A 5 -5.46 -4.25 15.25
C GLY A 5 -4.67 -5.55 15.15
N ALA A 6 -4.95 -6.49 16.07
CA ALA A 6 -4.51 -7.86 15.93
C ALA A 6 -5.48 -8.63 15.02
N LEU A 7 -5.15 -8.77 13.73
CA LEU A 7 -5.90 -9.64 12.82
C LEU A 7 -5.49 -11.10 13.05
N THR A 8 -6.43 -11.97 13.42
CA THR A 8 -6.20 -13.41 13.46
C THR A 8 -6.69 -14.05 12.18
N VAL A 9 -5.80 -14.75 11.47
CA VAL A 9 -6.13 -15.53 10.27
C VAL A 9 -6.11 -17.01 10.63
N THR A 10 -7.26 -17.67 10.58
CA THR A 10 -7.37 -19.11 10.78
C THR A 10 -7.46 -19.80 9.43
N LEU A 11 -6.52 -20.70 9.12
CA LEU A 11 -6.60 -21.56 7.94
C LEU A 11 -7.30 -22.88 8.28
N ILE A 12 -8.38 -23.17 7.59
CA ILE A 12 -9.21 -24.37 7.77
C ILE A 12 -8.98 -25.29 6.56
N HIS A 13 -8.36 -26.44 6.80
CA HIS A 13 -8.10 -27.45 5.78
C HIS A 13 -9.22 -28.49 5.78
N GLN A 14 -10.00 -28.59 4.70
CA GLN A 14 -11.11 -29.55 4.56
C GLN A 14 -11.18 -30.09 3.14
N ASN A 15 -11.21 -31.41 2.96
CA ASN A 15 -11.35 -32.09 1.67
C ASN A 15 -10.35 -31.62 0.59
N GLY A 16 -9.12 -31.27 0.97
CA GLY A 16 -8.10 -30.75 0.06
C GLY A 16 -8.25 -29.27 -0.30
N ALA A 17 -9.28 -28.58 0.21
CA ALA A 17 -9.44 -27.13 0.11
C ALA A 17 -8.90 -26.44 1.38
N VAL A 18 -8.45 -25.19 1.21
CA VAL A 18 -8.08 -24.29 2.32
C VAL A 18 -9.06 -23.12 2.32
N ASN A 19 -9.80 -22.99 3.41
CA ASN A 19 -10.62 -21.82 3.70
C ASN A 19 -9.88 -20.93 4.70
N ALA A 20 -10.06 -19.62 4.62
CA ALA A 20 -9.54 -18.69 5.62
C ALA A 20 -10.71 -18.06 6.38
N ARG A 21 -10.62 -18.04 7.71
CA ARG A 21 -11.49 -17.22 8.56
C ARG A 21 -10.66 -16.07 9.12
N LEU A 22 -11.14 -14.86 8.92
CA LEU A 22 -10.52 -13.64 9.44
C LEU A 22 -11.27 -13.21 10.70
N ASP A 23 -10.55 -13.06 11.80
CA ASP A 23 -11.07 -12.51 13.06
C ASP A 23 -10.39 -11.16 13.27
N ALA A 24 -11.10 -10.10 12.90
CA ALA A 24 -10.64 -8.74 13.10
C ALA A 24 -11.14 -8.23 14.46
N PRO A 25 -10.32 -7.49 15.22
CA PRO A 25 -10.75 -6.94 16.50
C PRO A 25 -11.94 -6.02 16.25
N GLN A 26 -12.93 -6.05 17.15
CA GLN A 26 -14.11 -5.19 17.00
C GLN A 26 -13.68 -3.73 16.91
N PRO A 27 -14.01 -3.03 15.82
CA PRO A 27 -13.61 -1.65 15.68
C PRO A 27 -14.30 -0.81 16.75
N LEU A 28 -13.59 0.22 17.23
CA LEU A 28 -14.24 1.31 17.97
C LEU A 28 -15.44 1.80 17.14
N SER A 29 -16.56 2.11 17.77
CA SER A 29 -17.72 2.62 17.03
C SER A 29 -17.49 4.08 16.63
N TRP A 30 -16.85 4.29 15.47
CA TRP A 30 -16.58 5.62 14.92
C TRP A 30 -17.86 6.43 14.80
N ALA A 31 -18.95 5.80 14.33
CA ALA A 31 -20.26 6.42 14.24
C ALA A 31 -20.70 7.05 15.57
N ARG A 32 -20.51 6.35 16.71
CA ARG A 32 -20.82 6.89 18.04
C ARG A 32 -19.87 8.02 18.46
N MET A 33 -18.59 7.92 18.12
CA MET A 33 -17.61 8.97 18.42
C MET A 33 -17.87 10.27 17.65
N LEU A 34 -18.42 10.16 16.43
CA LEU A 34 -18.67 11.28 15.53
C LEU A 34 -20.10 11.85 15.67
N ALA A 35 -21.05 11.08 16.20
CA ALA A 35 -22.44 11.51 16.35
C ALA A 35 -22.57 12.82 17.14
N GLY A 36 -23.33 13.77 16.58
CA GLY A 36 -23.59 15.07 17.20
C GLY A 36 -22.44 16.09 17.11
N LYS A 37 -21.28 15.72 16.54
CA LYS A 37 -20.17 16.66 16.34
C LYS A 37 -20.41 17.56 15.13
N PRO A 38 -19.96 18.83 15.17
CA PRO A 38 -19.87 19.66 13.96
C PRO A 38 -18.99 18.97 12.90
N ALA A 39 -19.36 19.07 11.62
CA ALA A 39 -18.66 18.42 10.51
C ALA A 39 -17.13 18.65 10.50
N VAL A 40 -16.69 19.88 10.78
CA VAL A 40 -15.27 20.23 10.87
C VAL A 40 -14.58 19.50 12.02
N GLU A 41 -15.25 19.38 13.17
CA GLU A 41 -14.72 18.64 14.32
C GLU A 41 -14.70 17.13 14.03
N ALA A 42 -15.78 16.59 13.44
CA ALA A 42 -15.86 15.18 13.06
C ALA A 42 -14.72 14.78 12.10
N ALA A 43 -14.44 15.61 11.08
CA ALA A 43 -13.33 15.37 10.17
C ALA A 43 -11.96 15.38 10.87
N ARG A 44 -11.76 16.31 11.81
CA ARG A 44 -10.52 16.36 12.62
C ARG A 44 -10.38 15.11 13.49
N VAL A 45 -11.46 14.67 14.13
CA VAL A 45 -11.47 13.46 14.97
C VAL A 45 -11.17 12.22 14.12
N ALA A 46 -11.72 12.11 12.91
CA ALA A 46 -11.43 10.99 12.01
C ALA A 46 -9.92 10.86 11.73
N GLY A 47 -9.22 11.98 11.53
CA GLY A 47 -7.76 11.96 11.40
C GLY A 47 -7.04 11.55 12.68
N LEU A 48 -7.45 12.06 13.84
CA LEU A 48 -6.79 11.77 15.13
C LEU A 48 -6.93 10.32 15.60
N VAL A 49 -7.99 9.62 15.17
CA VAL A 49 -8.24 8.23 15.55
C VAL A 49 -7.43 7.25 14.71
N ALA A 50 -7.02 7.64 13.50
CA ALA A 50 -6.20 6.82 12.62
C ALA A 50 -4.70 7.01 12.91
N ASP A 51 -3.98 5.93 13.27
CA ASP A 51 -2.54 6.00 13.59
C ASP A 51 -1.68 6.08 12.31
N SER A 52 -1.93 5.22 11.32
CA SER A 52 -1.07 5.09 10.13
C SER A 52 -1.42 5.99 8.96
N CYS A 53 -2.65 6.52 8.90
CA CYS A 53 -3.13 7.34 7.78
C CYS A 53 -4.07 8.47 8.23
N PRO A 54 -3.63 9.33 9.16
CA PRO A 54 -4.45 10.40 9.71
C PRO A 54 -4.88 11.45 8.67
N ALA A 55 -4.00 11.88 7.76
CA ALA A 55 -4.37 12.86 6.73
C ALA A 55 -5.32 12.26 5.70
N ALA A 56 -5.16 10.99 5.32
CA ALA A 56 -6.08 10.33 4.40
C ALA A 56 -7.51 10.23 4.98
N HIS A 57 -7.64 9.82 6.25
CA HIS A 57 -8.95 9.73 6.92
C HIS A 57 -9.59 11.10 7.13
N GLU A 58 -8.79 12.11 7.50
CA GLU A 58 -9.29 13.47 7.60
C GLU A 58 -9.76 14.00 6.24
N ALA A 59 -8.98 13.82 5.17
CA ALA A 59 -9.34 14.25 3.82
C ALA A 59 -10.64 13.56 3.33
N ALA A 60 -10.76 12.24 3.54
CA ALA A 60 -11.96 11.49 3.22
C ALA A 60 -13.19 12.00 3.97
N ALA A 61 -13.06 12.26 5.28
CA ALA A 61 -14.14 12.81 6.08
C ALA A 61 -14.53 14.23 5.63
N ARG A 62 -13.55 15.08 5.29
CA ARG A 62 -13.82 16.43 4.75
C ARG A 62 -14.60 16.36 3.45
N ALA A 63 -14.17 15.50 2.52
CA ALA A 63 -14.87 15.28 1.26
C ALA A 63 -16.31 14.81 1.48
N ALA A 64 -16.52 13.82 2.37
CA ALA A 64 -17.85 13.31 2.70
C ALA A 64 -18.78 14.36 3.33
N PHE A 65 -18.23 15.32 4.08
CA PHE A 65 -18.98 16.42 4.66
C PHE A 65 -19.10 17.66 3.75
N GLY A 66 -18.59 17.61 2.51
CA GLY A 66 -18.59 18.78 1.60
C GLY A 66 -17.71 19.94 2.07
N LEU A 67 -16.70 19.66 2.90
CA LEU A 67 -15.73 20.65 3.38
C LEU A 67 -14.60 20.83 2.35
N PRO A 68 -14.03 22.05 2.24
CA PRO A 68 -12.91 22.27 1.33
C PRO A 68 -11.66 21.48 1.78
N PRO A 69 -10.80 21.01 0.86
CA PRO A 69 -9.54 20.39 1.22
C PRO A 69 -8.64 21.36 1.99
N ARG A 70 -7.74 20.86 2.83
CA ARG A 70 -6.76 21.72 3.49
C ARG A 70 -5.60 22.06 2.56
N GLU A 71 -4.97 23.20 2.83
CA GLU A 71 -3.70 23.53 2.20
C GLU A 71 -2.65 22.45 2.50
N GLY A 72 -1.93 22.02 1.45
CA GLY A 72 -0.92 20.97 1.57
C GLY A 72 -1.46 19.55 1.84
N GLU A 73 -2.77 19.32 1.83
CA GLU A 73 -3.39 18.03 2.14
C GLU A 73 -2.86 16.89 1.29
N ALA A 74 -2.80 17.08 -0.04
CA ALA A 74 -2.24 16.10 -0.98
C ALA A 74 -0.77 15.76 -0.66
N ARG A 75 0.03 16.77 -0.28
CA ARG A 75 1.44 16.56 0.09
C ARG A 75 1.56 15.73 1.37
N ARG A 76 0.71 15.99 2.38
CA ARG A 76 0.69 15.20 3.64
C ARG A 76 0.31 13.75 3.36
N MET A 77 -0.74 13.51 2.57
CA MET A 77 -1.17 12.16 2.19
C MET A 77 -0.08 11.41 1.41
N ALA A 78 0.62 12.10 0.50
CA ALA A 78 1.74 11.51 -0.24
C ALA A 78 2.89 11.09 0.69
N LEU A 79 3.22 11.91 1.69
CA LEU A 79 4.22 11.56 2.70
C LEU A 79 3.78 10.40 3.60
N GLU A 80 2.51 10.35 4.02
CA GLU A 80 1.97 9.21 4.78
C GLU A 80 2.10 7.89 3.99
N ALA A 81 1.67 7.90 2.73
CA ALA A 81 1.79 6.73 1.85
C ALA A 81 3.26 6.32 1.66
N LEU A 82 4.16 7.30 1.44
CA LEU A 82 5.58 7.04 1.27
C LEU A 82 6.22 6.45 2.54
N ARG A 83 5.91 6.99 3.72
CA ARG A 83 6.37 6.46 5.01
C ARG A 83 5.89 5.03 5.23
N GLU A 84 4.63 4.73 4.91
CA GLU A 84 4.11 3.36 4.98
C GLU A 84 4.92 2.42 4.08
N HIS A 85 5.17 2.80 2.83
CA HIS A 85 5.96 1.99 1.90
C HIS A 85 7.38 1.75 2.42
N VAL A 86 8.07 2.80 2.88
CA VAL A 86 9.43 2.68 3.42
C VAL A 86 9.45 1.79 4.66
N PHE A 87 8.46 1.89 5.55
CA PHE A 87 8.32 0.96 6.67
C PHE A 87 8.19 -0.49 6.17
N LYS A 88 7.41 -0.75 5.12
CA LYS A 88 7.32 -2.10 4.54
C LYS A 88 8.67 -2.58 4.02
N PHE A 89 9.39 -1.73 3.30
CA PHE A 89 10.69 -2.04 2.68
C PHE A 89 11.81 -2.29 3.70
N CYS A 90 11.92 -1.42 4.70
CA CYS A 90 12.99 -1.45 5.69
C CYS A 90 12.69 -2.42 6.83
N VAL A 91 11.43 -2.58 7.22
CA VAL A 91 11.07 -3.28 8.46
C VAL A 91 10.18 -4.49 8.21
N ALA A 92 9.01 -4.31 7.60
CA ALA A 92 7.99 -5.37 7.59
C ALA A 92 8.38 -6.56 6.69
N TRP A 93 8.84 -6.31 5.46
CA TRP A 93 9.21 -7.37 4.53
C TRP A 93 10.44 -8.16 4.99
N PRO A 94 11.54 -7.52 5.45
CA PRO A 94 12.67 -8.28 6.00
C PRO A 94 12.25 -9.18 7.15
N ARG A 95 11.49 -8.67 8.12
CA ARG A 95 10.99 -9.47 9.25
C ARG A 95 10.13 -10.65 8.80
N ALA A 96 9.21 -10.43 7.85
CA ALA A 96 8.36 -11.49 7.31
C ALA A 96 9.18 -12.59 6.60
N LEU A 97 10.38 -12.27 6.11
CA LEU A 97 11.32 -13.20 5.49
C LEU A 97 12.38 -13.75 6.46
N GLY A 98 12.25 -13.48 7.78
CA GLY A 98 13.22 -13.90 8.79
C GLY A 98 14.59 -13.21 8.68
N ARG A 99 14.62 -11.98 8.15
CA ARG A 99 15.82 -11.16 7.98
C ARG A 99 15.83 -9.97 8.93
N GLU A 100 17.01 -9.44 9.17
CA GLU A 100 17.19 -8.23 9.96
C GLU A 100 16.60 -7.01 9.22
N PRO A 101 15.78 -6.18 9.88
CA PRO A 101 15.31 -4.93 9.31
C PRO A 101 16.46 -3.91 9.14
N ALA A 102 16.32 -3.00 8.18
CA ALA A 102 17.19 -1.83 8.06
C ALA A 102 16.74 -0.73 9.03
N PRO A 103 17.64 0.21 9.40
CA PRO A 103 17.25 1.42 10.10
C PRO A 103 16.11 2.14 9.38
N TYR A 104 15.11 2.55 10.15
CA TYR A 104 13.94 3.27 9.68
C TYR A 104 13.57 4.32 10.72
N ASP A 105 13.54 5.58 10.31
CA ASP A 105 12.99 6.69 11.09
C ASP A 105 11.64 7.09 10.50
N PRO A 106 10.52 6.89 11.20
CA PRO A 106 9.19 7.26 10.71
C PRO A 106 8.99 8.78 10.56
N GLU A 107 9.85 9.60 11.16
CA GLU A 107 9.77 11.06 11.10
C GLU A 107 10.64 11.67 9.99
N ASP A 108 11.54 10.88 9.37
CA ASP A 108 12.41 11.37 8.30
C ASP A 108 11.66 11.52 6.97
N ASP A 109 11.36 12.77 6.61
CA ASP A 109 10.76 13.16 5.32
C ASP A 109 11.79 13.52 4.25
N ASN A 110 13.09 13.29 4.50
CA ASN A 110 14.12 13.54 3.51
C ASN A 110 13.98 12.56 2.33
N LEU A 111 13.55 13.10 1.19
CA LEU A 111 13.28 12.31 -0.01
C LEU A 111 14.53 11.59 -0.56
N ASP A 112 15.73 12.14 -0.34
CA ASP A 112 16.98 11.50 -0.78
C ASP A 112 17.33 10.32 0.13
N THR A 113 17.15 10.46 1.44
CA THR A 113 17.31 9.36 2.39
C THR A 113 16.30 8.25 2.09
N ILE A 114 15.03 8.60 1.90
CA ILE A 114 13.96 7.66 1.56
C ILE A 114 14.26 6.95 0.24
N SER A 115 14.60 7.70 -0.81
CA SER A 115 14.90 7.14 -2.13
C SER A 115 16.08 6.17 -2.07
N ARG A 116 17.15 6.53 -1.36
CA ARG A 116 18.32 5.66 -1.19
C ARG A 116 17.99 4.42 -0.37
N ALA A 117 17.17 4.54 0.68
CA ALA A 117 16.74 3.40 1.48
C ALA A 117 15.91 2.38 0.68
N ALA A 118 15.02 2.87 -0.20
CA ALA A 118 14.21 2.01 -1.06
C ALA A 118 15.01 1.41 -2.23
N PHE A 119 15.73 2.26 -2.97
CA PHE A 119 16.27 1.92 -4.29
C PHE A 119 17.80 1.85 -4.37
N GLY A 120 18.52 2.34 -3.36
CA GLY A 120 19.96 2.54 -3.40
C GLY A 120 20.35 3.73 -4.28
N ASP A 121 21.64 3.83 -4.62
CA ASP A 121 22.17 4.97 -5.39
C ASP A 121 21.79 4.93 -6.89
N GLY A 122 21.31 3.79 -7.38
CA GLY A 122 20.89 3.62 -8.78
C GLY A 122 19.53 4.20 -9.12
N GLY A 123 18.75 4.64 -8.13
CA GLY A 123 17.38 5.14 -8.32
C GLY A 123 16.34 4.05 -8.60
N ALA A 124 15.09 4.47 -8.72
CA ALA A 124 13.97 3.55 -8.90
C ALA A 124 13.96 2.93 -10.31
N PRO A 125 13.81 1.60 -10.43
CA PRO A 125 13.64 0.96 -11.73
C PRO A 125 12.25 1.24 -12.32
N ASP A 126 12.20 1.52 -13.62
CA ASP A 126 10.98 1.84 -14.39
C ASP A 126 10.66 0.80 -15.49
N HIS A 127 11.56 -0.18 -15.70
CA HIS A 127 11.39 -1.30 -16.62
C HIS A 127 12.03 -2.58 -16.07
N ILE A 128 11.63 -3.72 -16.61
CA ILE A 128 11.93 -5.05 -16.08
C ILE A 128 13.43 -5.36 -16.04
N ALA A 129 14.20 -4.92 -17.05
CA ALA A 129 15.64 -5.14 -17.06
C ALA A 129 16.37 -4.36 -15.96
N GLY A 130 15.95 -3.11 -15.71
CA GLY A 130 16.40 -2.31 -14.58
C GLY A 130 16.02 -2.95 -13.25
N PHE A 131 14.77 -3.42 -13.13
CA PHE A 131 14.27 -4.09 -11.94
C PHE A 131 15.03 -5.38 -11.61
N GLU A 132 15.31 -6.22 -12.62
CA GLU A 132 16.11 -7.44 -12.45
C GLU A 132 17.57 -7.16 -12.08
N ARG A 133 18.12 -6.03 -12.53
CA ARG A 133 19.45 -5.57 -12.12
C ARG A 133 19.45 -5.10 -10.67
N TRP A 134 18.52 -4.22 -10.31
CA TRP A 134 18.35 -3.72 -8.95
C TRP A 134 18.18 -4.87 -7.93
N MET A 135 17.34 -5.87 -8.24
CA MET A 135 17.20 -7.08 -7.41
C MET A 135 18.51 -7.87 -7.28
N ARG A 136 19.29 -7.99 -8.36
CA ARG A 136 20.55 -8.73 -8.37
C ARG A 136 21.61 -8.05 -7.50
N ASP A 137 21.63 -6.72 -7.49
CA ASP A 137 22.60 -5.93 -6.75
C ASP A 137 22.38 -6.00 -5.23
N ARG A 138 21.13 -6.23 -4.79
CA ARG A 138 20.76 -6.47 -3.37
C ARG A 138 21.23 -5.38 -2.40
N ALA A 139 21.40 -4.16 -2.91
CA ALA A 139 21.93 -3.03 -2.15
C ALA A 139 21.01 -2.57 -1.01
N THR A 140 19.70 -2.78 -1.14
CA THR A 140 18.69 -2.42 -0.12
C THR A 140 17.95 -3.64 0.40
N THR A 141 17.34 -3.54 1.58
CA THR A 141 16.45 -4.58 2.13
C THR A 141 15.24 -4.84 1.23
N ALA A 142 14.72 -3.81 0.56
CA ALA A 142 13.68 -3.96 -0.46
C ALA A 142 14.15 -4.82 -1.63
N ALA A 143 15.34 -4.56 -2.17
CA ALA A 143 15.92 -5.34 -3.27
C ALA A 143 16.12 -6.80 -2.85
N GLN A 144 16.62 -7.04 -1.63
CA GLN A 144 16.80 -8.38 -1.08
C GLN A 144 15.49 -9.13 -0.89
N ALA A 145 14.46 -8.47 -0.35
CA ALA A 145 13.14 -9.06 -0.16
C ALA A 145 12.48 -9.38 -1.50
N MET A 146 12.54 -8.45 -2.44
CA MET A 146 11.99 -8.64 -3.77
C MET A 146 12.72 -9.76 -4.52
N ASP A 147 14.06 -9.80 -4.49
CA ASP A 147 14.84 -10.86 -5.10
C ASP A 147 14.49 -12.24 -4.51
N HIS A 148 14.29 -12.32 -3.19
CA HIS A 148 13.86 -13.55 -2.53
C HIS A 148 12.50 -14.02 -3.07
N VAL A 149 11.48 -13.16 -3.06
CA VAL A 149 10.15 -13.49 -3.59
C VAL A 149 10.23 -13.85 -5.07
N TRP A 150 10.95 -13.07 -5.86
CA TRP A 150 11.10 -13.27 -7.30
C TRP A 150 11.76 -14.61 -7.64
N ARG A 151 12.79 -15.03 -6.91
CA ARG A 151 13.53 -16.26 -7.24
C ARG A 151 13.04 -17.51 -6.52
N ARG A 152 12.44 -17.38 -5.34
CA ARG A 152 12.14 -18.53 -4.47
C ARG A 152 10.66 -18.87 -4.41
N TRP A 153 9.77 -17.91 -4.61
CA TRP A 153 8.33 -18.16 -4.51
C TRP A 153 7.75 -18.52 -5.87
N ASP A 154 6.79 -19.43 -5.86
CA ASP A 154 6.02 -19.78 -7.05
C ASP A 154 5.26 -18.53 -7.52
N ALA A 155 5.38 -18.19 -8.81
CA ALA A 155 4.72 -17.01 -9.38
C ALA A 155 3.19 -17.08 -9.32
N ARG A 156 2.62 -18.26 -9.06
CA ARG A 156 1.18 -18.47 -8.86
C ARG A 156 0.71 -18.07 -7.46
N TRP A 157 1.62 -17.95 -6.49
CA TRP A 157 1.23 -17.57 -5.13
C TRP A 157 0.65 -16.16 -5.11
N GLY A 158 -0.50 -16.05 -4.43
CA GLY A 158 -1.28 -14.82 -4.35
C GLY A 158 -1.87 -14.37 -5.68
N ARG A 159 -1.86 -15.20 -6.74
CA ARG A 159 -2.60 -14.86 -7.96
C ARG A 159 -4.09 -14.93 -7.69
N ALA A 160 -4.78 -13.86 -8.05
CA ALA A 160 -6.21 -13.78 -8.07
C ALA A 160 -6.60 -13.01 -9.34
N ASP A 161 -7.53 -13.57 -10.11
CA ASP A 161 -8.07 -12.92 -11.31
C ASP A 161 -9.19 -11.97 -10.91
N LEU A 162 -8.81 -10.88 -10.24
CA LEU A 162 -9.74 -9.87 -9.75
C LEU A 162 -9.77 -8.69 -10.73
N PRO A 163 -10.96 -8.11 -10.99
CA PRO A 163 -11.05 -6.83 -11.66
C PRO A 163 -10.29 -5.77 -10.85
N LEU A 164 -9.73 -4.79 -11.55
CA LEU A 164 -9.04 -3.65 -10.94
C LEU A 164 -10.06 -2.54 -10.73
N TRP A 165 -10.22 -2.08 -9.49
CA TRP A 165 -10.98 -0.87 -9.22
C TRP A 165 -10.11 0.37 -9.46
N ARG A 166 -10.64 1.35 -10.20
CA ARG A 166 -9.95 2.60 -10.56
C ARG A 166 -10.62 3.79 -9.92
N ALA A 167 -9.83 4.84 -9.68
CA ALA A 167 -10.39 6.11 -9.22
C ALA A 167 -11.35 6.66 -10.28
N GLY A 168 -12.61 6.86 -9.89
CA GLY A 168 -13.68 7.28 -10.79
C GLY A 168 -14.64 6.15 -11.20
N ASP A 169 -14.28 4.89 -10.93
CA ASP A 169 -15.24 3.79 -11.01
C ASP A 169 -16.33 4.00 -9.93
N PRO A 170 -17.59 3.62 -10.21
CA PRO A 170 -18.65 3.66 -9.21
C PRO A 170 -18.30 2.77 -8.02
N MET A 171 -18.78 3.18 -6.86
CA MET A 171 -18.66 2.44 -5.60
C MET A 171 -19.85 2.83 -4.75
N ASP A 172 -21.01 2.26 -5.09
CA ASP A 172 -22.30 2.62 -4.51
C ASP A 172 -22.55 1.84 -3.22
N GLU A 173 -22.23 0.54 -3.21
CA GLU A 173 -22.35 -0.35 -2.06
C GLU A 173 -21.04 -1.05 -1.74
N ILE A 174 -20.62 -1.00 -0.48
CA ILE A 174 -19.49 -1.78 0.04
C ILE A 174 -20.00 -2.71 1.14
N ASP A 175 -19.98 -4.01 0.87
CA ASP A 175 -20.19 -5.02 1.90
C ASP A 175 -18.84 -5.33 2.57
N TRP A 176 -18.59 -4.71 3.72
CA TRP A 176 -17.38 -4.92 4.50
C TRP A 176 -17.27 -6.33 5.11
N SER A 177 -18.38 -7.08 5.20
CA SER A 177 -18.38 -8.43 5.75
C SER A 177 -17.89 -9.46 4.72
N GLU A 178 -18.24 -9.26 3.46
CA GLU A 178 -17.83 -10.12 2.33
C GLU A 178 -16.66 -9.53 1.51
N ALA A 179 -16.26 -8.28 1.81
CA ALA A 179 -15.26 -7.51 1.08
C ALA A 179 -15.63 -7.32 -0.40
N GLU A 180 -16.90 -7.04 -0.65
CA GLU A 180 -17.46 -6.82 -1.99
C GLU A 180 -17.78 -5.35 -2.22
N ILE A 181 -17.62 -4.93 -3.47
CA ILE A 181 -18.06 -3.65 -4.01
C ILE A 181 -19.11 -3.95 -5.08
N ASP A 182 -20.33 -3.45 -4.89
CA ASP A 182 -21.47 -3.68 -5.78
C ASP A 182 -21.68 -5.18 -6.10
N GLY A 183 -21.53 -6.04 -5.08
CA GLY A 183 -21.68 -7.49 -5.18
C GLY A 183 -20.53 -8.22 -5.88
N SER A 184 -19.36 -7.59 -6.00
CA SER A 184 -18.18 -8.16 -6.66
C SER A 184 -16.89 -7.90 -5.88
N VAL A 185 -15.96 -8.85 -5.89
CA VAL A 185 -14.62 -8.66 -5.32
C VAL A 185 -13.70 -7.99 -6.34
N ALA A 186 -12.98 -6.95 -5.91
CA ALA A 186 -12.03 -6.23 -6.76
C ALA A 186 -10.69 -5.98 -6.05
N GLU A 187 -9.61 -5.82 -6.82
CA GLU A 187 -8.35 -5.28 -6.32
C GLU A 187 -8.49 -3.75 -6.21
N ILE A 188 -8.43 -3.22 -4.98
CA ILE A 188 -8.62 -1.79 -4.68
C ILE A 188 -7.34 -1.10 -4.18
N GLY A 189 -6.25 -1.86 -4.05
CA GLY A 189 -5.01 -1.40 -3.43
C GLY A 189 -4.09 -0.62 -4.38
N VAL A 190 -2.86 -0.41 -3.88
CA VAL A 190 -1.75 0.20 -4.64
C VAL A 190 -1.52 -0.53 -5.97
N ALA A 191 -1.73 -1.84 -6.00
CA ALA A 191 -1.54 -2.64 -7.20
C ALA A 191 -2.54 -2.29 -8.31
N ALA A 192 -3.81 -2.03 -7.99
CA ALA A 192 -4.76 -1.51 -8.97
C ALA A 192 -4.43 -0.08 -9.39
N ARG A 193 -3.98 0.78 -8.48
CA ARG A 193 -3.57 2.17 -8.81
C ARG A 193 -2.38 2.21 -9.77
N MET A 194 -1.44 1.28 -9.62
CA MET A 194 -0.19 1.24 -10.37
C MET A 194 -0.20 0.21 -11.51
N ALA A 195 -1.30 -0.51 -11.73
CA ALA A 195 -1.36 -1.60 -12.70
C ALA A 195 -0.94 -1.18 -14.11
N ASP A 196 -1.22 0.07 -14.48
CA ASP A 196 -0.88 0.58 -15.79
C ASP A 196 0.57 1.00 -15.91
N ALA A 197 1.35 1.17 -14.83
CA ALA A 197 2.74 1.59 -14.97
C ALA A 197 3.56 0.62 -15.82
N HIS A 198 4.51 1.13 -16.60
CA HIS A 198 5.30 0.32 -17.54
C HIS A 198 5.91 -0.94 -16.90
N LEU A 199 6.66 -0.77 -15.81
CA LEU A 199 7.21 -1.90 -15.03
C LEU A 199 6.14 -2.90 -14.58
N MET A 200 4.96 -2.42 -14.16
CA MET A 200 3.88 -3.26 -13.64
C MET A 200 3.26 -4.13 -14.74
N ARG A 201 3.08 -3.60 -15.95
CA ARG A 201 2.65 -4.37 -17.13
C ARG A 201 3.68 -5.44 -17.51
N GLU A 202 4.96 -5.11 -17.48
CA GLU A 202 6.03 -6.07 -17.79
C GLU A 202 6.13 -7.21 -16.75
N ILE A 203 5.96 -6.89 -15.46
CA ILE A 203 5.91 -7.90 -14.40
C ILE A 203 4.67 -8.79 -14.56
N GLU A 204 3.50 -8.22 -14.86
CA GLU A 204 2.28 -8.99 -15.11
C GLU A 204 2.46 -9.94 -16.30
N ALA A 205 3.01 -9.46 -17.42
CA ALA A 205 3.26 -10.30 -18.59
C ALA A 205 4.22 -11.47 -18.28
N ARG A 206 5.23 -11.23 -17.42
CA ARG A 206 6.25 -12.24 -17.09
C ARG A 206 5.83 -13.21 -15.99
N ARG A 207 5.04 -12.76 -15.01
CA ARG A 207 4.76 -13.51 -13.77
C ARG A 207 3.32 -13.45 -13.28
N GLY A 208 2.42 -12.77 -13.97
CA GLY A 208 1.03 -12.55 -13.58
C GLY A 208 0.88 -11.70 -12.31
N ARG A 209 -0.38 -11.48 -11.90
CA ARG A 209 -0.75 -10.67 -10.73
C ARG A 209 -0.63 -11.43 -9.40
N GLY A 210 0.57 -11.93 -9.12
CA GLY A 210 0.90 -12.65 -7.87
C GLY A 210 1.45 -11.75 -6.77
N VAL A 211 2.07 -12.34 -5.73
CA VAL A 211 2.71 -11.58 -4.64
C VAL A 211 3.75 -10.60 -5.17
N ALA A 212 4.65 -11.04 -6.07
CA ALA A 212 5.71 -10.20 -6.62
C ALA A 212 5.17 -8.92 -7.28
N TRP A 213 4.04 -9.02 -7.99
CA TRP A 213 3.37 -7.89 -8.64
C TRP A 213 2.85 -6.89 -7.60
N ARG A 214 2.22 -7.35 -6.51
CA ARG A 214 1.72 -6.47 -5.43
C ARG A 214 2.83 -5.80 -4.63
N LEU A 215 3.95 -6.49 -4.42
CA LEU A 215 5.12 -5.87 -3.79
C LEU A 215 5.75 -4.84 -4.72
N ALA A 216 5.83 -5.13 -6.03
CA ALA A 216 6.38 -4.20 -7.02
C ALA A 216 5.52 -2.94 -7.13
N ALA A 217 4.19 -3.07 -7.03
CA ALA A 217 3.29 -1.94 -7.02
C ALA A 217 3.65 -0.88 -5.97
N ARG A 218 4.04 -1.31 -4.75
CA ARG A 218 4.46 -0.40 -3.68
C ARG A 218 5.76 0.32 -4.01
N LEU A 219 6.70 -0.37 -4.66
CA LEU A 219 7.95 0.24 -5.13
C LEU A 219 7.67 1.27 -6.23
N THR A 220 6.83 0.91 -7.21
CA THR A 220 6.42 1.82 -8.29
C THR A 220 5.67 3.05 -7.75
N ASP A 221 4.76 2.85 -6.79
CA ASP A 221 4.03 3.94 -6.14
C ASP A 221 4.98 4.84 -5.34
N ALA A 222 5.93 4.26 -4.58
CA ALA A 222 6.95 5.04 -3.87
C ALA A 222 7.81 5.89 -4.81
N ALA A 223 8.23 5.34 -5.95
CA ALA A 223 8.98 6.09 -6.97
C ALA A 223 8.16 7.27 -7.53
N ARG A 224 6.89 7.03 -7.84
CA ARG A 224 5.95 8.06 -8.31
C ARG A 224 5.72 9.16 -7.26
N LEU A 225 5.56 8.78 -5.99
CA LEU A 225 5.36 9.71 -4.87
C LEU A 225 6.60 10.58 -4.65
N ILE A 226 7.81 10.01 -4.70
CA ILE A 226 9.07 10.75 -4.58
C ILE A 226 9.18 11.80 -5.70
N ALA A 227 8.94 11.40 -6.95
CA ALA A 227 8.96 12.32 -8.10
C ALA A 227 7.95 13.46 -7.91
N ALA A 228 6.71 13.13 -7.56
CA ALA A 228 5.65 14.13 -7.33
C ALA A 228 5.99 15.09 -6.18
N LEU A 229 6.59 14.60 -5.09
CA LEU A 229 7.00 15.42 -3.94
C LEU A 229 8.20 16.33 -4.25
N ARG A 230 9.04 15.97 -5.23
CA ARG A 230 10.10 16.82 -5.77
C ARG A 230 9.61 17.83 -6.80
N GLY A 231 8.36 17.73 -7.26
CA GLY A 231 7.83 18.52 -8.36
C GLY A 231 8.33 18.06 -9.73
N GLU A 232 8.80 16.82 -9.83
CA GLU A 232 9.24 16.17 -11.06
C GLU A 232 8.02 15.59 -11.82
N ALA A 233 8.16 15.39 -13.13
CA ALA A 233 7.17 14.64 -13.89
C ALA A 233 7.11 13.18 -13.37
N PRO A 234 5.92 12.56 -13.26
CA PRO A 234 5.82 11.16 -12.89
C PRO A 234 6.60 10.28 -13.87
N LEU A 235 7.22 9.20 -13.38
CA LEU A 235 7.68 8.11 -14.25
C LEU A 235 6.49 7.63 -15.08
N ASP A 236 6.64 7.58 -16.40
CA ASP A 236 5.55 7.34 -17.35
C ASP A 236 4.68 6.13 -16.95
N ALA A 237 3.36 6.33 -16.96
CA ALA A 237 2.35 5.28 -16.80
C ALA A 237 2.18 4.54 -18.14
#